data_AF-A0A0A6RM41-F1
#
_entry.id   AF-A0A0A6RM41-F1
#
_cell.length_a   1.000
_cell.length_b   1.000
_cell.length_c   1.000
_cell.angle_alpha   90.00
_cell.angle_beta   90.00
_cell.angle_gamma   90.00
#
_symmetry.space_group_name_H-M   'P 1'
#
loop_
_entity.id
_entity.type
_entity.pdbx_description
1 polymer ?
#
loop_
_entity_poly.entity_id
_entity_poly.type
_entity_poly.pdbx_seq_one_letter_code
_entity_poly.pdbx_strand_id
1 'polypeptide(L)'
;MNLVENDFDIDIWNKMVAAAWSNWHKSPQAEQKIFGCYTISDNWTFVSAVVRNFEDDCPTMTVDTSKEYIQRIEAVTIFKILKFKLTGACFGNRLRFVGTIW
;
A
#
# COMPACT_ATOMS: atom_id res chain seq x y z
N MET A 1 8.21 -15.17 23.15
CA MET A 1 6.94 -14.42 23.08
C MET A 1 7.26 -13.00 23.51
N ASN A 2 7.56 -12.13 22.55
CA ASN A 2 7.73 -10.68 22.76
C ASN A 2 7.02 -10.03 21.57
N LEU A 3 5.82 -9.51 21.81
CA LEU A 3 5.17 -8.56 20.92
C LEU A 3 5.47 -7.16 21.46
N VAL A 4 5.36 -6.16 20.58
CA VAL A 4 5.36 -4.71 20.84
C VAL A 4 6.73 -4.02 20.72
N GLU A 5 7.22 -3.93 19.48
CA GLU A 5 7.99 -2.79 18.97
C GLU A 5 7.80 -2.80 17.43
N ASN A 6 6.65 -2.34 16.94
CA ASN A 6 6.39 -1.90 15.54
C ASN A 6 4.91 -1.51 15.38
N ASP A 7 4.39 -0.63 16.24
CA ASP A 7 3.01 -0.11 16.13
C ASP A 7 2.77 0.65 14.80
N PHE A 8 3.84 0.99 14.07
CA PHE A 8 3.77 1.68 12.79
C PHE A 8 3.40 0.78 11.61
N ASP A 9 3.74 -0.52 11.66
CA ASP A 9 3.56 -1.45 10.54
C ASP A 9 2.12 -1.97 10.43
N ILE A 10 1.43 -2.17 11.56
CA ILE A 10 0.06 -2.73 11.57
C ILE A 10 -0.93 -1.77 10.89
N ASP A 11 -0.75 -0.47 11.06
CA ASP A 11 -1.68 0.54 10.54
C ASP A 11 -1.72 0.54 9.01
N ILE A 12 -0.58 0.39 8.33
CA ILE A 12 -0.57 0.36 6.87
C ILE A 12 -1.21 -0.91 6.31
N TRP A 13 -0.93 -2.08 6.90
CA TRP A 13 -1.54 -3.34 6.46
C TRP A 13 -3.06 -3.31 6.58
N ASN A 14 -3.58 -2.82 7.72
CA ASN A 14 -5.02 -2.68 7.94
C ASN A 14 -5.65 -1.73 6.93
N LYS A 15 -5.03 -0.57 6.68
CA LYS A 15 -5.53 0.40 5.70
C LYS A 15 -5.51 -0.17 4.28
N MET A 16 -4.50 -0.97 3.92
CA MET A 16 -4.40 -1.60 2.61
C MET A 16 -5.47 -2.68 2.41
N VAL A 17 -5.72 -3.54 3.40
CA VAL A 17 -6.79 -4.54 3.36
C VAL A 17 -8.16 -3.85 3.29
N ALA A 18 -8.40 -2.83 4.10
CA ALA A 18 -9.65 -2.06 4.06
C ALA A 18 -9.88 -1.37 2.70
N ALA A 19 -8.82 -0.84 2.08
CA ALA A 19 -8.88 -0.26 0.74
C ALA A 19 -9.19 -1.33 -0.32
N ALA A 20 -8.55 -2.50 -0.24
CA ALA A 20 -8.81 -3.64 -1.11
C ALA A 20 -10.26 -4.10 -1.01
N TRP A 21 -10.76 -4.24 0.22
CA TRP A 21 -12.14 -4.61 0.52
C TRP A 21 -13.15 -3.62 -0.07
N SER A 22 -12.91 -2.32 0.11
CA SER A 22 -13.77 -1.27 -0.46
C SER A 22 -13.75 -1.26 -1.98
N ASN A 23 -12.61 -1.58 -2.59
CA ASN A 23 -12.47 -1.66 -4.04
C ASN A 23 -13.22 -2.89 -4.59
N TRP A 24 -13.07 -4.04 -3.94
CA TRP A 24 -13.79 -5.26 -4.30
C TRP A 24 -15.31 -5.08 -4.24
N HIS A 25 -15.83 -4.39 -3.22
CA HIS A 25 -17.27 -4.07 -3.11
C HIS A 25 -17.79 -3.22 -4.28
N LYS A 26 -16.95 -2.37 -4.87
CA LYS A 26 -17.35 -1.49 -5.98
C LYS A 26 -17.15 -2.16 -7.34
N SER A 27 -16.14 -3.00 -7.44
CA SER A 27 -15.80 -3.74 -8.65
C SER A 27 -15.23 -5.09 -8.23
N PRO A 28 -16.11 -6.11 -8.12
CA PRO A 28 -15.69 -7.45 -7.72
C PRO A 28 -14.73 -8.01 -8.76
N GLN A 29 -13.51 -8.28 -8.33
CA GLN A 29 -12.48 -8.98 -9.10
C GLN A 29 -11.84 -10.01 -8.17
N ALA A 30 -11.37 -11.12 -8.73
CA ALA A 30 -10.75 -12.19 -7.94
C ALA A 30 -9.54 -11.70 -7.12
N GLU A 31 -8.88 -10.64 -7.58
CA GLU A 31 -7.74 -10.03 -6.92
C GLU A 31 -7.89 -8.51 -6.93
N GLN A 32 -7.48 -7.86 -5.84
CA GLN A 32 -7.31 -6.41 -5.81
C GLN A 32 -5.86 -6.09 -5.55
N LYS A 33 -5.24 -5.39 -6.50
CA LYS A 33 -3.94 -4.80 -6.29
C LYS A 33 -4.12 -3.49 -5.52
N ILE A 34 -3.32 -3.25 -4.50
CA ILE A 34 -3.30 -2.00 -3.74
C ILE A 34 -1.86 -1.52 -3.64
N PHE A 35 -1.68 -0.21 -3.67
CA PHE A 35 -0.39 0.43 -3.50
C PHE A 35 -0.43 1.36 -2.30
N GLY A 36 0.65 1.40 -1.56
CA GLY A 36 0.82 2.31 -0.44
C GLY A 36 2.26 2.73 -0.26
N CYS A 37 2.48 3.56 0.76
CA CYS A 37 3.81 3.86 1.26
C CYS A 37 3.74 4.23 2.73
N TYR A 38 4.83 4.00 3.44
CA TYR A 38 5.02 4.52 4.79
C TYR A 38 6.40 5.17 4.87
N THR A 39 6.56 6.01 5.88
CA THR A 39 7.81 6.70 6.17
C THR A 39 8.29 6.33 7.56
N ILE A 40 9.55 5.92 7.68
CA ILE A 40 10.23 5.78 8.97
C ILE A 40 11.29 6.87 9.00
N SER A 41 11.11 7.87 9.86
CA SER A 41 11.88 9.11 9.80
C SER A 41 11.77 9.75 8.41
N ASP A 42 12.89 9.96 7.70
CA ASP A 42 12.93 10.54 6.35
C ASP A 42 13.04 9.46 5.24
N ASN A 43 12.90 8.18 5.59
CA ASN A 43 13.02 7.07 4.64
C ASN A 43 11.63 6.61 4.18
N TRP A 44 11.42 6.65 2.88
CA TRP A 44 10.19 6.21 2.22
C TRP A 44 10.32 4.76 1.78
N THR A 45 9.35 3.94 2.16
CA THR A 45 9.19 2.58 1.65
C THR A 45 7.87 2.48 0.91
N PHE A 46 7.93 2.08 -0.36
CA PHE A 46 6.75 1.83 -1.16
C PHE A 46 6.31 0.38 -1.01
N VAL A 47 5.01 0.18 -0.97
CA VAL A 47 4.38 -1.11 -0.74
C VAL A 47 3.42 -1.39 -1.88
N SER A 48 3.47 -2.62 -2.40
CA SER A 48 2.40 -3.17 -3.24
C SER A 48 1.86 -4.43 -2.60
N ALA A 49 0.54 -4.53 -2.53
CA ALA A 49 -0.13 -5.71 -2.05
C ALA A 49 -1.10 -6.24 -3.11
N VAL A 50 -1.25 -7.55 -3.14
CA VAL A 50 -2.34 -8.23 -3.83
C VAL A 50 -3.18 -8.94 -2.79
N VAL A 51 -4.44 -8.55 -2.68
CA VAL A 51 -5.40 -9.19 -1.79
C VAL A 51 -6.32 -10.08 -2.62
N ARG A 52 -6.54 -11.30 -2.14
CA ARG A 52 -7.33 -12.36 -2.78
C ARG A 52 -8.31 -12.97 -1.79
N ASN A 53 -9.22 -13.78 -2.33
CA ASN A 53 -10.16 -14.58 -1.55
C ASN A 53 -11.00 -13.72 -0.59
N PHE A 54 -11.58 -12.64 -1.12
CA PHE A 54 -12.43 -11.73 -0.34
C PHE A 54 -13.70 -12.40 0.22
N GLU A 55 -14.08 -13.56 -0.31
CA GLU A 55 -15.25 -14.32 0.13
C GLU A 55 -14.92 -15.31 1.26
N ASP A 56 -13.63 -15.57 1.52
CA ASP A 56 -13.20 -16.41 2.63
C ASP A 56 -13.28 -15.62 3.95
N ASP A 57 -13.44 -16.31 5.07
CA ASP A 57 -13.43 -15.70 6.42
C ASP A 57 -12.13 -14.92 6.70
N CYS A 58 -11.04 -15.26 6.00
CA CYS A 58 -9.74 -14.60 6.10
C CYS A 58 -9.15 -14.35 4.70
N PRO A 59 -9.27 -13.13 4.15
CA PRO A 59 -8.67 -12.81 2.86
C PRO A 59 -7.14 -12.85 2.95
N THR A 60 -6.51 -13.38 1.90
CA THR A 60 -5.05 -13.50 1.87
C THR A 60 -4.44 -12.26 1.22
N MET A 61 -3.42 -11.68 1.87
CA MET A 61 -2.66 -10.56 1.33
C MET A 61 -1.20 -10.96 1.10
N THR A 62 -0.73 -10.83 -0.14
CA THR A 62 0.70 -10.94 -0.47
C THR A 62 1.27 -9.54 -0.63
N VAL A 63 2.42 -9.29 -0.01
CA VAL A 63 3.05 -7.98 0.11
C VAL A 63 4.44 -8.00 -0.51
N ASP A 64 4.74 -6.98 -1.31
CA ASP A 64 6.09 -6.66 -1.77
C ASP A 64 6.44 -5.23 -1.36
N THR A 65 7.66 -5.04 -0.86
CA THR A 65 8.21 -3.73 -0.47
C THR A 65 9.36 -3.32 -1.39
N SER A 66 9.48 -2.03 -1.64
CA SER A 66 10.65 -1.47 -2.32
C SER A 66 11.86 -1.41 -1.38
N LYS A 67 13.02 -1.05 -1.94
CA LYS A 67 14.10 -0.45 -1.12
C LYS A 67 13.61 0.83 -0.45
N GLU A 68 14.32 1.27 0.58
CA GLU A 68 14.13 2.58 1.19
C GLU A 68 14.65 3.70 0.28
N TYR A 69 13.96 4.83 0.30
CA TYR A 69 14.36 6.05 -0.38
C TYR A 69 14.51 7.19 0.62
N ILE A 70 15.65 7.84 0.64
CA ILE A 70 15.91 8.92 1.59
C ILE A 70 15.33 10.23 1.03
N GLN A 71 14.30 10.78 1.67
CA GLN A 71 13.56 11.95 1.20
C GLN A 71 14.46 13.13 0.83
N ARG A 72 15.49 13.39 1.63
CA ARG A 72 16.39 14.55 1.45
C ARG A 72 17.21 14.50 0.16
N ILE A 73 17.52 13.30 -0.34
CA ILE A 73 18.39 13.12 -1.52
C ILE A 73 17.66 12.51 -2.72
N GLU A 74 16.60 11.73 -2.48
CA GLU A 74 15.84 11.00 -3.50
C GLU A 74 14.44 11.59 -3.73
N ALA A 75 14.18 12.83 -3.32
CA ALA A 75 12.89 13.52 -3.47
C ALA A 75 12.31 13.40 -4.89
N VAL A 76 13.13 13.61 -5.93
CA VAL A 76 12.69 13.52 -7.33
C VAL A 76 12.27 12.10 -7.71
N THR A 77 12.97 11.09 -7.19
CA THR A 77 12.66 9.68 -7.43
C THR A 77 11.36 9.30 -6.74
N ILE A 78 11.20 9.68 -5.47
CA ILE A 78 9.96 9.49 -4.70
C ILE A 78 8.78 10.11 -5.44
N PHE A 79 8.91 11.37 -5.90
CA PHE A 79 7.86 12.05 -6.65
C PHE A 79 7.52 11.34 -7.97
N LYS A 80 8.51 10.85 -8.71
CA LYS A 80 8.28 10.07 -9.95
C LYS A 80 7.52 8.78 -9.67
N ILE A 81 7.86 8.07 -8.59
CA ILE A 81 7.16 6.85 -8.18
C ILE A 81 5.71 7.17 -7.81
N LEU A 82 5.48 8.19 -6.98
CA LEU A 82 4.14 8.64 -6.62
C LEU A 82 3.32 9.01 -7.85
N LYS A 83 3.88 9.82 -8.76
CA LYS A 83 3.21 10.20 -10.00
C LYS A 83 2.88 8.96 -10.84
N PHE A 84 3.80 8.01 -11.00
CA PHE A 84 3.53 6.79 -11.77
C PHE A 84 2.40 5.96 -11.15
N LYS A 85 2.41 5.75 -9.84
CA LYS A 85 1.39 4.94 -9.14
C LYS A 85 0.02 5.61 -9.12
N LEU A 86 -0.03 6.94 -8.94
CA LEU A 86 -1.26 7.72 -8.98
C LEU A 86 -1.81 7.87 -10.41
N THR A 87 -0.95 8.03 -11.41
CA THR A 87 -1.39 8.18 -12.81
C THR A 87 -1.84 6.85 -13.40
N GLY A 88 -1.21 5.73 -13.03
CA GLY A 88 -1.70 4.39 -13.38
C GLY A 88 -3.12 4.11 -12.83
N ALA A 89 -3.47 4.69 -11.68
CA ALA A 89 -4.82 4.61 -11.10
C ALA A 89 -5.88 5.42 -11.87
N CYS A 90 -5.47 6.33 -12.76
CA CYS A 90 -6.38 7.16 -13.55
C CYS A 90 -6.80 6.53 -14.88
N PHE A 91 -6.17 5.43 -15.34
CA PHE A 91 -6.43 4.87 -16.68
C PHE A 91 -7.19 3.53 -16.72
N GLY A 92 -7.60 2.99 -15.58
CA GLY A 92 -8.43 1.78 -15.54
C GLY A 92 -8.37 1.13 -14.17
N ASN A 93 -9.48 1.20 -13.44
CA ASN A 93 -9.66 0.72 -12.07
C ASN A 93 -8.93 1.54 -11.00
N ARG A 94 -9.74 2.12 -10.11
CA ARG A 94 -9.41 3.15 -9.13
C ARG A 94 -8.57 2.57 -7.98
N LEU A 95 -7.28 2.41 -8.19
CA LEU A 95 -6.31 2.08 -7.15
C LEU A 95 -6.26 3.23 -6.13
N ARG A 96 -6.66 2.98 -4.88
CA ARG A 96 -6.48 3.96 -3.80
C ARG A 96 -5.07 3.81 -3.26
N PHE A 97 -4.33 4.92 -3.26
CA PHE A 97 -3.02 5.01 -2.64
C PHE A 97 -3.20 5.21 -1.14
N VAL A 98 -2.61 4.35 -0.32
CA VAL A 98 -2.68 4.42 1.14
C VAL A 98 -1.31 4.84 1.66
N GLY A 99 -1.19 6.04 2.20
CA GLY A 99 0.05 6.48 2.85
C GLY A 99 -0.21 7.42 4.01
N THR A 100 0.60 7.28 5.05
CA THR A 100 0.63 8.21 6.19
C THR A 100 1.88 9.07 6.02
N ILE A 101 1.70 10.39 5.95
CA ILE A 101 2.78 11.39 5.97
C ILE A 101 2.67 12.06 7.34
N TRP A 102 3.71 11.94 8.18
CA TRP A 102 3.79 12.67 9.44
C TRP A 102 4.59 13.96 9.24
#